data_AF-A0A3M0WKD0-F1
#
_entry.id   AF-A0A3M0WKD0-F1
#
_cell.length_a   1.000
_cell.length_b   1.000
_cell.length_c   1.000
_cell.angle_alpha   90.00
_cell.angle_beta   90.00
_cell.angle_gamma   90.00
#
_symmetry.space_group_name_H-M   'P 1'
#
loop_
_entity.id
_entity.type
_entity.pdbx_description
1 polymer ?
#
loop_
_entity_poly.entity_id
_entity_poly.type
_entity_poly.pdbx_seq_one_letter_code
_entity_poly.pdbx_strand_id
1 'polypeptide(L)'
;MNQLANVGDFCPNEACPDYGKLQNEQSKQNIKKYGFTASGVQRFQCRTCKQTFTATKGTLFYRRRTDPAEIVDTLAFLAEGVRISTLARVKGHKEDTILEWLKAAAAHVAEIEAVLLANYQLERGQLDAMWSYVAHKGEKKGIPKQKNKDNSGERP
;
A
#
# COMPACT_ATOMS: atom_id res chain seq x y z
N MET A 1 0.54 -8.79 -19.88
CA MET A 1 -0.19 -9.08 -18.63
C MET A 1 0.71 -8.66 -17.49
N ASN A 2 0.26 -7.77 -16.60
CA ASN A 2 1.04 -7.42 -15.43
C ASN A 2 1.01 -8.62 -14.47
N GLN A 3 2.18 -9.07 -14.02
CA GLN A 3 2.34 -10.20 -13.11
C GLN A 3 3.04 -9.72 -11.84
N LEU A 4 2.62 -10.21 -10.67
CA LEU A 4 3.33 -9.98 -9.42
C LEU A 4 4.68 -10.71 -9.44
N ALA A 5 5.74 -10.01 -9.07
CA ALA A 5 7.10 -10.54 -9.02
C ALA A 5 7.79 -10.19 -7.71
N ASN A 6 8.77 -10.99 -7.30
CA ASN A 6 9.54 -10.73 -6.09
C ASN A 6 10.75 -9.84 -6.40
N VAL A 7 11.23 -9.13 -5.38
CA VAL A 7 12.48 -8.38 -5.49
C VAL A 7 13.63 -9.37 -5.67
N GLY A 8 14.34 -9.23 -6.79
CA GLY A 8 15.38 -10.18 -7.21
C GLY A 8 15.02 -10.93 -8.50
N ASP A 9 13.76 -10.93 -8.91
CA ASP A 9 13.30 -11.57 -10.15
C ASP A 9 13.54 -10.70 -11.40
N PHE A 10 13.82 -9.41 -11.22
CA PHE A 10 14.07 -8.46 -12.31
C PHE A 10 15.09 -7.39 -11.91
N CYS A 11 15.61 -6.67 -12.90
CA CYS A 11 16.49 -5.52 -12.65
C CYS A 11 15.64 -4.24 -12.47
N PRO A 12 15.77 -3.51 -11.34
CA PRO A 12 15.00 -2.29 -11.10
C PRO A 12 15.65 -1.03 -11.69
N ASN A 13 16.76 -1.15 -12.42
CA ASN A 13 17.46 -0.01 -13.02
C ASN A 13 16.90 0.28 -14.41
N GLU A 14 16.19 1.40 -14.58
CA GLU A 14 15.57 1.83 -15.85
C GLU A 14 16.57 2.00 -17.00
N ALA A 15 17.83 2.32 -16.69
CA ALA A 15 18.90 2.42 -17.69
C ALA A 15 19.47 1.05 -18.13
N CYS A 16 18.99 -0.06 -17.54
CA CYS A 16 19.46 -1.40 -17.88
C CYS A 16 18.75 -1.94 -19.12
N PRO A 17 19.45 -2.57 -20.09
CA PRO A 17 18.81 -3.27 -21.22
C PRO A 17 17.85 -4.39 -20.79
N ASP A 18 18.03 -4.90 -19.58
CA ASP A 18 17.18 -5.93 -18.98
C ASP A 18 16.29 -5.39 -17.85
N TYR A 19 15.98 -4.08 -17.88
CA TYR A 19 15.03 -3.48 -16.95
C TYR A 19 13.66 -4.17 -17.01
N GLY A 20 13.08 -4.47 -15.85
CA GLY A 20 11.72 -5.01 -15.71
C GLY A 20 11.48 -6.43 -16.26
N LYS A 21 12.43 -7.00 -17.02
CA LYS A 21 12.31 -8.36 -17.57
C LYS A 21 12.50 -9.40 -16.46
N LEU A 22 11.55 -10.34 -16.36
CA LEU A 22 11.58 -11.40 -15.37
C LEU A 22 12.60 -12.49 -15.72
N GLN A 23 13.22 -13.09 -14.71
CA GLN A 23 14.23 -14.14 -14.90
C GLN A 23 13.71 -15.39 -15.62
N ASN A 24 12.43 -15.74 -15.42
CA ASN A 24 11.79 -16.92 -16.00
C ASN A 24 11.55 -16.76 -17.52
N GLU A 25 11.40 -15.54 -18.00
CA GLU A 25 11.24 -15.21 -19.42
C GLU A 25 12.59 -15.09 -20.15
N GLN A 26 13.69 -15.03 -19.39
CA GLN A 26 15.03 -14.86 -19.94
C GLN A 26 15.74 -16.20 -20.16
N SER A 27 16.41 -16.34 -21.29
CA SER A 27 17.28 -17.50 -21.57
C SER A 27 18.48 -17.59 -20.61
N LYS A 28 18.89 -16.47 -20.00
CA LYS A 28 19.98 -16.42 -19.02
C LYS A 28 19.60 -15.51 -17.86
N GLN A 29 19.62 -16.05 -16.65
CA GLN A 29 19.38 -15.28 -15.43
C GLN A 29 20.43 -14.17 -15.25
N ASN A 30 19.94 -12.94 -15.16
CA ASN A 30 20.79 -11.75 -15.03
C ASN A 30 20.95 -11.27 -13.57
N ILE A 31 20.17 -11.74 -12.60
CA ILE A 31 20.28 -11.33 -11.18
C ILE A 31 20.97 -12.42 -10.38
N LYS A 32 21.91 -12.04 -9.51
CA LYS A 32 22.55 -12.93 -8.54
C LYS A 32 22.48 -12.33 -7.13
N LYS A 33 22.48 -13.20 -6.11
CA LYS A 33 22.69 -12.79 -4.71
C LYS A 33 24.09 -12.19 -4.55
N TYR A 34 24.20 -11.11 -3.78
CA TYR A 34 25.42 -10.32 -3.58
C TYR A 34 25.61 -9.96 -2.09
N GLY A 35 25.59 -10.99 -1.23
CA GLY A 35 25.72 -10.81 0.22
C GLY A 35 24.55 -10.04 0.85
N PHE A 36 24.79 -9.47 2.02
CA PHE A 36 23.79 -8.78 2.84
C PHE A 36 24.27 -7.37 3.20
N THR A 37 23.33 -6.49 3.57
CA THR A 37 23.65 -5.23 4.23
C THR A 37 24.08 -5.49 5.68
N ALA A 38 24.64 -4.48 6.35
CA ALA A 38 24.96 -4.56 7.77
C ALA A 38 23.72 -4.87 8.64
N SER A 39 22.53 -4.48 8.18
CA SER A 39 21.24 -4.77 8.81
C SER A 39 20.66 -6.13 8.42
N GLY A 40 21.41 -7.00 7.73
CA GLY A 40 20.94 -8.34 7.35
C GLY A 40 20.01 -8.41 6.14
N VAL A 41 19.83 -7.31 5.39
CA VAL A 41 18.96 -7.30 4.20
C VAL A 41 19.73 -7.88 3.01
N GLN A 42 19.15 -8.87 2.33
CA GLN A 42 19.74 -9.47 1.13
C GLN A 42 20.01 -8.40 0.07
N ARG A 43 21.21 -8.42 -0.51
CA ARG A 43 21.58 -7.62 -1.67
C ARG A 43 21.61 -8.48 -2.92
N PHE A 44 21.28 -7.87 -4.05
CA PHE A 44 21.34 -8.47 -5.37
C PHE A 44 22.26 -7.64 -6.27
N GLN A 45 22.82 -8.29 -7.29
CA GLN A 45 23.57 -7.63 -8.35
C GLN A 45 23.05 -8.08 -9.71
N CYS A 46 22.79 -7.12 -10.59
CA CYS A 46 22.52 -7.40 -12.00
C CYS A 46 23.84 -7.68 -12.74
N ARG A 47 23.90 -8.78 -13.49
CA ARG A 47 25.06 -9.19 -14.30
C ARG A 47 25.22 -8.34 -15.55
N THR A 48 24.14 -7.75 -16.05
CA THR A 48 24.10 -6.90 -17.25
C THR A 48 24.63 -5.51 -16.94
N CYS A 49 23.98 -4.75 -16.06
CA CYS A 49 24.39 -3.37 -15.73
C CYS A 49 25.34 -3.25 -14.53
N LYS A 50 25.70 -4.36 -13.88
CA LYS A 50 26.58 -4.45 -12.69
C LYS A 50 26.10 -3.70 -11.44
N GLN A 51 24.98 -2.98 -11.50
CA GLN A 51 24.40 -2.30 -10.34
C GLN A 51 23.91 -3.28 -9.28
N THR A 52 23.93 -2.83 -8.01
CA THR A 52 23.41 -3.58 -6.87
C THR A 52 22.16 -2.93 -6.32
N PHE A 53 21.25 -3.74 -5.78
CA PHE A 53 20.02 -3.29 -5.13
C PHE A 53 19.70 -4.19 -3.93
N THR A 54 18.89 -3.70 -3.00
CA THR A 54 18.47 -4.46 -1.82
C THR A 54 17.18 -5.21 -2.08
N ALA A 55 16.91 -6.26 -1.31
CA ALA A 55 15.65 -7.00 -1.35
C ALA A 55 14.40 -6.17 -0.97
N THR A 56 14.61 -4.97 -0.43
CA THR A 56 13.55 -3.99 -0.15
C THR A 56 13.38 -2.95 -1.24
N LYS A 57 14.21 -2.94 -2.30
CA LYS A 57 14.14 -1.90 -3.33
C LYS A 57 12.80 -1.98 -4.08
N GLY A 58 12.11 -0.85 -4.20
CA GLY A 58 10.83 -0.77 -4.89
C GLY A 58 9.64 -1.27 -4.06
N THR A 59 9.83 -1.56 -2.77
CA THR A 59 8.75 -1.96 -1.86
C THR A 59 8.52 -0.89 -0.79
N LEU A 60 7.40 -1.02 -0.08
CA LEU A 60 7.05 -0.22 1.10
C LEU A 60 8.16 -0.16 2.16
N PHE A 61 8.97 -1.22 2.25
CA PHE A 61 10.03 -1.36 3.26
C PHE A 61 11.35 -0.70 2.84
N TYR A 62 11.43 -0.12 1.64
CA TYR A 62 12.66 0.50 1.17
C TYR A 62 13.08 1.69 2.05
N ARG A 63 14.35 1.67 2.50
CA ARG A 63 14.94 2.72 3.35
C ARG A 63 14.16 2.99 4.65
N ARG A 64 13.43 1.99 5.16
CA ARG A 64 12.78 2.05 6.47
C ARG A 64 13.68 1.40 7.53
N ARG A 65 13.68 2.00 8.73
CA ARG A 65 14.38 1.47 9.91
C ARG A 65 13.46 0.67 10.82
N THR A 66 12.16 0.90 10.72
CA THR A 66 11.13 0.15 11.41
C THR A 66 11.04 -1.25 10.84
N ASP A 67 10.80 -2.23 11.72
CA ASP A 67 10.60 -3.61 11.33
C ASP A 67 9.43 -3.75 10.32
N PRO A 68 9.58 -4.54 9.24
CA PRO A 68 8.51 -4.74 8.27
C PRO A 68 7.19 -5.22 8.87
N ALA A 69 7.23 -6.10 9.88
CA ALA A 69 6.02 -6.61 10.50
C ALA A 69 5.25 -5.50 11.23
N GLU A 70 5.96 -4.61 11.92
CA GLU A 70 5.33 -3.48 12.62
C GLU A 70 4.66 -2.49 11.64
N ILE A 71 5.26 -2.25 10.48
CA ILE A 71 4.66 -1.44 9.42
C ILE A 71 3.38 -2.11 8.91
N VAL A 72 3.43 -3.40 8.60
CA VAL A 72 2.29 -4.17 8.10
C VAL A 72 1.16 -4.19 9.13
N ASP A 73 1.46 -4.51 10.39
CA ASP A 73 0.47 -4.53 11.47
C ASP A 73 -0.19 -3.17 11.66
N THR A 74 0.59 -2.09 11.62
CA THR A 74 0.05 -0.73 11.74
C THR A 74 -0.90 -0.39 10.59
N LEU A 75 -0.55 -0.76 9.36
CA LEU A 75 -1.41 -0.57 8.19
C LEU A 75 -2.67 -1.45 8.24
N ALA A 76 -2.56 -2.68 8.76
CA ALA A 76 -3.70 -3.56 8.97
C ALA A 76 -4.71 -2.95 9.96
N PHE A 77 -4.25 -2.41 11.10
CA PHE A 77 -5.14 -1.70 12.03
C PHE A 77 -5.80 -0.46 11.41
N LEU A 78 -5.10 0.25 10.52
CA LEU A 78 -5.71 1.35 9.78
C LEU A 78 -6.83 0.86 8.85
N ALA A 79 -6.64 -0.29 8.19
CA ALA A 79 -7.66 -0.91 7.35
C ALA A 79 -8.90 -1.33 8.15
N GLU A 80 -8.72 -1.75 9.41
CA GLU A 80 -9.81 -2.04 10.37
C GLU A 80 -10.47 -0.77 10.94
N GLY A 81 -10.03 0.42 10.54
CA GLY A 81 -10.65 1.69 10.94
C GLY A 81 -10.12 2.28 12.25
N VAL A 82 -9.00 1.78 12.78
CA VAL A 82 -8.36 2.37 13.96
C VAL A 82 -7.81 3.75 13.61
N ARG A 83 -8.04 4.75 14.48
CA ARG A 83 -7.57 6.13 14.25
C ARG A 83 -6.04 6.20 14.33
N ILE A 84 -5.43 7.00 13.43
CA ILE A 84 -3.98 7.26 13.42
C ILE A 84 -3.48 7.74 14.77
N SER A 85 -4.20 8.65 15.44
CA SER A 85 -3.81 9.16 16.76
C SER A 85 -3.82 8.09 17.86
N THR A 86 -4.67 7.07 17.73
CA THR A 86 -4.64 5.91 18.63
C THR A 86 -3.39 5.06 18.35
N LEU A 87 -3.10 4.77 17.08
CA LEU A 87 -1.92 4.00 16.70
C LEU A 87 -0.62 4.72 17.08
N ALA A 88 -0.54 6.04 16.93
CA ALA A 88 0.62 6.80 17.33
C ALA A 88 0.95 6.63 18.83
N ARG A 89 -0.08 6.63 19.69
CA ARG A 89 0.08 6.39 21.13
C ARG A 89 0.43 4.94 21.47
N VAL A 90 -0.23 3.97 20.83
CA VAL A 90 -0.08 2.54 21.16
C VAL A 90 1.21 1.95 20.59
N LYS A 91 1.58 2.33 19.36
CA LYS A 91 2.75 1.84 18.63
C LYS A 91 3.99 2.70 18.85
N GLY A 92 3.85 3.91 19.40
CA GLY A 92 4.97 4.81 19.69
C GLY A 92 5.58 5.49 18.46
N HIS A 93 4.88 5.47 17.33
CA HIS A 93 5.29 6.15 16.10
C HIS A 93 4.62 7.52 15.97
N LYS A 94 5.31 8.48 15.35
CA LYS A 94 4.70 9.78 15.04
C LYS A 94 3.58 9.59 14.01
N GLU A 95 2.51 10.37 14.12
CA GLU A 95 1.39 10.33 13.16
C GLU A 95 1.88 10.55 11.72
N ASP A 96 2.81 11.47 11.50
CA ASP A 96 3.42 11.72 10.19
C ASP A 96 4.12 10.49 9.62
N THR A 97 4.79 9.70 10.45
CA THR A 97 5.46 8.46 10.04
C THR A 97 4.45 7.40 9.60
N ILE A 98 3.34 7.27 10.34
CA ILE A 98 2.24 6.36 9.99
C ILE A 98 1.59 6.81 8.67
N LEU A 99 1.37 8.12 8.50
CA LEU A 99 0.85 8.71 7.27
C LEU A 99 1.78 8.49 6.07
N GLU A 100 3.10 8.57 6.25
CA GLU A 100 4.07 8.24 5.21
C GLU A 100 3.97 6.77 4.77
N TRP A 101 3.79 5.84 5.71
CA TRP A 101 3.59 4.42 5.38
C TRP A 101 2.30 4.22 4.60
N LEU A 102 1.21 4.86 5.03
CA LEU A 102 -0.07 4.79 4.34
C LEU A 102 0.02 5.32 2.91
N LYS A 103 0.68 6.48 2.71
CA LYS A 103 0.90 7.06 1.37
C LYS A 103 1.76 6.16 0.50
N ALA A 104 2.84 5.59 1.04
CA ALA A 104 3.70 4.68 0.31
C ALA A 104 2.95 3.39 -0.07
N ALA A 105 2.12 2.84 0.82
CA ALA A 105 1.26 1.70 0.51
C ALA A 105 0.25 2.05 -0.58
N ALA A 106 -0.44 3.17 -0.47
CA ALA A 106 -1.41 3.65 -1.45
C ALA A 106 -0.80 3.83 -2.86
N ALA A 107 0.45 4.29 -2.95
CA ALA A 107 1.15 4.41 -4.23
C ALA A 107 1.33 3.06 -4.96
N HIS A 108 1.41 1.95 -4.22
CA HIS A 108 1.50 0.60 -4.79
C HIS A 108 0.13 -0.03 -5.09
N VAL A 109 -0.96 0.49 -4.53
CA VAL A 109 -2.29 -0.12 -4.64
C VAL A 109 -2.75 -0.18 -6.09
N ALA A 110 -2.58 0.88 -6.88
CA ALA A 110 -3.11 0.92 -8.25
C ALA A 110 -2.56 -0.21 -9.14
N GLU A 111 -1.26 -0.50 -9.04
CA GLU A 111 -0.63 -1.57 -9.82
C GLU A 111 -1.04 -2.95 -9.33
N ILE A 112 -1.14 -3.14 -8.00
CA ILE A 112 -1.54 -4.40 -7.39
C ILE A 112 -3.01 -4.68 -7.69
N GLU A 113 -3.87 -3.69 -7.52
CA GLU A 113 -5.32 -3.76 -7.77
C GLU A 113 -5.61 -4.14 -9.22
N ALA A 114 -4.91 -3.55 -10.19
CA ALA A 114 -5.05 -3.91 -11.60
C ALA A 114 -4.75 -5.39 -11.85
N VAL A 115 -3.74 -5.95 -11.20
CA VAL A 115 -3.38 -7.38 -11.34
C VAL A 115 -4.37 -8.28 -10.59
N LEU A 116 -4.76 -7.91 -9.38
CA LEU A 116 -5.66 -8.70 -8.55
C LEU A 116 -7.07 -8.73 -9.13
N LEU A 117 -7.64 -7.58 -9.49
CA LEU A 117 -8.98 -7.48 -10.07
C LEU A 117 -9.08 -8.18 -11.42
N ALA A 118 -8.03 -8.15 -12.25
CA ALA A 118 -8.03 -8.86 -13.53
C ALA A 118 -8.16 -10.38 -13.37
N ASN A 119 -7.72 -10.92 -12.22
CA ASN A 119 -7.78 -12.35 -11.92
C ASN A 119 -8.90 -12.69 -10.91
N TYR A 120 -9.67 -11.71 -10.46
CA TYR A 120 -10.68 -11.91 -9.44
C TYR A 120 -12.00 -12.37 -10.06
N GLN A 121 -12.46 -13.57 -9.70
CA GLN A 121 -13.72 -14.11 -10.17
C GLN A 121 -14.85 -13.68 -9.24
N LEU A 122 -15.68 -12.75 -9.71
CA LEU A 122 -16.88 -12.29 -9.02
C LEU A 122 -18.13 -12.88 -9.67
N GLU A 123 -19.03 -13.41 -8.84
CA GLU A 123 -20.36 -13.77 -9.30
C GLU A 123 -21.22 -12.51 -9.49
N ARG A 124 -22.16 -12.56 -10.44
CA ARG A 124 -23.09 -11.45 -10.71
C ARG A 124 -23.85 -10.99 -9.46
N GLY A 125 -24.28 -11.92 -8.60
CA GLY A 125 -24.99 -11.61 -7.36
C GLY A 125 -24.12 -10.83 -6.36
N GLN A 126 -22.82 -11.08 -6.33
CA GLN A 126 -21.89 -10.34 -5.47
C GLN A 126 -21.66 -8.91 -5.98
N LEU A 127 -21.54 -8.73 -7.29
CA LEU A 127 -21.45 -7.41 -7.91
C LEU A 127 -22.72 -6.58 -7.66
N ASP A 128 -23.89 -7.19 -7.79
CA ASP A 128 -25.17 -6.53 -7.58
C ASP A 128 -25.40 -6.14 -6.11
N ALA A 129 -25.03 -7.03 -5.17
CA ALA A 129 -25.06 -6.74 -3.74
C ALA A 129 -24.09 -5.60 -3.37
N MET A 130 -22.88 -5.60 -3.94
CA MET A 130 -21.91 -4.53 -3.72
C MET A 130 -22.38 -3.20 -4.31
N TRP A 131 -22.93 -3.21 -5.53
CA TRP A 131 -23.48 -2.02 -6.17
C TRP A 131 -24.65 -1.44 -5.36
N SER A 132 -25.59 -2.28 -4.92
CA SER A 132 -26.69 -1.87 -4.05
C SER A 132 -26.20 -1.24 -2.76
N TYR A 133 -25.16 -1.79 -2.13
CA TYR A 133 -24.63 -1.24 -0.88
C TYR A 133 -23.85 0.07 -1.08
N VAL A 134 -23.03 0.17 -2.13
CA VAL A 134 -22.14 1.32 -2.38
C VAL A 134 -22.90 2.47 -3.04
N ALA A 135 -23.71 2.20 -4.07
CA ALA A 135 -24.45 3.21 -4.83
C ALA A 135 -25.82 3.58 -4.19
N HIS A 136 -26.38 2.76 -3.30
CA HIS A 136 -27.57 3.12 -2.51
C HIS A 136 -27.28 3.45 -1.04
N LYS A 137 -26.03 3.81 -0.73
CA LYS A 137 -25.76 4.73 0.38
C LYS A 137 -26.36 6.09 0.01
N GLY A 138 -27.68 6.19 0.13
CA GLY A 138 -28.43 7.41 -0.15
C GLY A 138 -27.81 8.60 0.55
N GLU A 139 -28.01 9.79 -0.01
CA GLU A 139 -27.66 11.05 0.66
C GLU A 139 -28.04 10.92 2.12
N LYS A 140 -27.05 11.03 3.03
CA LYS A 140 -27.35 11.11 4.45
C LYS A 140 -28.23 12.35 4.60
N LYS A 141 -29.54 12.17 4.71
CA LYS A 141 -30.46 13.22 5.14
C LYS A 141 -29.97 13.60 6.53
N GLY A 142 -29.19 14.67 6.60
CA GLY A 142 -28.74 15.22 7.87
C GLY A 142 -29.98 15.41 8.73
N ILE A 143 -29.91 15.01 10.00
CA ILE A 143 -30.96 15.30 10.97
C ILE A 143 -31.22 16.81 10.86
N PRO A 144 -32.44 17.27 10.52
CA PRO A 144 -32.69 18.68 10.34
C PRO A 144 -32.34 19.37 11.66
N LYS A 145 -31.38 20.30 11.60
CA LYS A 145 -31.04 21.18 12.72
C LYS A 145 -32.35 21.83 13.16
N GLN A 146 -32.81 21.53 14.37
CA GLN A 146 -33.87 22.32 15.00
C GLN A 146 -33.39 23.76 14.98
N LYS A 147 -34.11 24.64 14.28
CA LYS A 147 -33.92 26.08 14.43
C LYS A 147 -34.18 26.39 15.90
N ASN A 148 -33.21 26.98 16.58
CA ASN A 148 -33.46 27.60 17.88
C ASN A 148 -34.67 28.53 17.69
N LYS A 149 -35.75 28.25 18.40
CA LYS A 149 -36.83 29.23 18.55
C LYS A 149 -36.24 30.37 19.36
N ASP A 150 -36.28 31.57 18.80
CA ASP A 150 -35.92 32.78 19.53
C ASP A 150 -36.70 32.82 20.84
N ASN A 151 -35.99 33.10 21.95
CA ASN A 151 -36.61 33.27 23.24
C ASN A 151 -37.57 34.46 23.17
N SER A 152 -38.88 34.19 23.27
CA SER A 152 -39.90 35.18 23.59
C SER A 152 -39.76 35.60 25.04
N GLY A 153 -38.79 36.46 25.31
CA GLY A 153 -38.62 37.14 26.59
C GLY A 153 -38.81 38.63 26.40
N GLU A 154 -40.06 39.08 26.34
CA GLU A 154 -40.39 40.48 26.69
C GLU A 154 -40.00 40.68 28.16
N ARG A 155 -39.19 41.71 28.42
CA ARG A 155 -39.02 42.26 29.76
C ARG A 155 -39.88 43.51 29.90
N PRO A 156 -40.61 43.68 31.02
CA PRO A 156 -41.25 44.95 31.35
C PRO A 156 -40.21 46.04 31.66
#